data_AF-A0A662ZE43-F1
#
_entry.id   AF-A0A662ZE43-F1
#
_cell.length_a   1.000
_cell.length_b   1.000
_cell.length_c   1.000
_cell.angle_alpha   90.00
_cell.angle_beta   90.00
_cell.angle_gamma   90.00
#
_symmetry.space_group_name_H-M   'P 1'
#
loop_
_entity.id
_entity.type
_entity.pdbx_description
1 polymer ?
#
loop_
_entity_poly.entity_id
_entity_poly.type
_entity_poly.pdbx_seq_one_letter_code
_entity_poly.pdbx_strand_id
1 'polypeptide(L)'
;MIFNKSLSSGILKVLVTLACTSVFNYGLAAGNGYTYRVPFDGDFDSAHSEAFNQMISALSNGSTDPSAIKVNVDSIISNETITDDGLLEVSFSDSAVRNLISSGKITVWSGLKEPLLVWLTRGTMVDYVDGEGAVDTKTEARIVVSGERDGFVDALIARGRLEKVNAILPLNDLDDMEAVTISDVMSGNADKISKASAKYTGGISVASLLTGNNGKLQLTYHFIDVATGQKIFSQTAEGTASEVVDQFYNDLKTSLGTKKSSGTEISSERGTERDVSAYLDGYSDTSGLKLGMTPNGNYLVLIKNTPDFDVMMDIKQNFLKAGFKDAEVVDVKGGDVVYSLSTVRNVNPEKLMTVFQALEPDEYAPGVFYFNSNVKNIIVIPDENKAKSTSSTGEGMQNADNNTHEETESSVNTATSSNENTETVVTGESNGSSPIQLNNRTQRGERGRRKSGNAYPDPNKKYKTGGGVL
;
A
#
# COMPACT_ATOMS: atom_id res chain seq x y z
N MET A 1 81.87 25.02 -4.95
CA MET A 1 81.31 26.07 -4.06
C MET A 1 79.80 25.94 -4.12
N ILE A 2 79.16 26.06 -2.97
CA ILE A 2 77.88 25.48 -2.54
C ILE A 2 76.68 25.94 -3.38
N PHE A 3 75.81 25.01 -3.81
CA PHE A 3 74.37 25.25 -3.92
C PHE A 3 73.57 24.03 -3.44
N ASN A 4 72.52 24.35 -2.70
CA ASN A 4 71.80 23.54 -1.73
C ASN A 4 71.19 22.23 -2.25
N LYS A 5 71.44 21.15 -1.51
CA LYS A 5 70.55 19.99 -1.40
C LYS A 5 69.36 20.38 -0.50
N SER A 6 68.15 20.31 -1.03
CA SER A 6 66.93 20.19 -0.23
C SER A 6 66.13 19.02 -0.77
N LEU A 7 66.09 17.94 -0.01
CA LEU A 7 65.09 16.86 -0.04
C LEU A 7 65.42 15.97 1.15
N SER A 8 64.94 16.39 2.32
CA SER A 8 64.96 15.61 3.55
C SER A 8 63.59 14.99 3.77
N SER A 9 63.63 13.71 4.11
CA SER A 9 62.57 12.80 4.48
C SER A 9 61.57 13.33 5.51
N GLY A 10 60.32 12.91 5.37
CA GLY A 10 59.29 13.05 6.40
C GLY A 10 58.00 12.30 6.08
N ILE A 11 58.09 11.07 5.59
CA ILE A 11 56.96 10.12 5.56
C ILE A 11 56.70 9.70 7.00
N LEU A 12 55.67 10.22 7.67
CA LEU A 12 55.00 9.50 8.76
C LEU A 12 53.66 10.12 9.17
N LYS A 13 52.59 9.32 9.02
CA LYS A 13 51.34 9.30 9.80
C LYS A 13 50.45 10.55 9.79
N VAL A 14 49.47 10.57 8.89
CA VAL A 14 48.05 10.78 9.26
C VAL A 14 47.20 9.95 8.29
N LEU A 15 47.05 8.66 8.57
CA LEU A 15 45.99 7.85 8.00
C LEU A 15 44.91 7.79 9.08
N VAL A 16 44.00 8.77 9.05
CA VAL A 16 42.78 8.74 9.87
C VAL A 16 41.99 7.54 9.36
N THR A 17 42.13 6.45 10.11
CA THR A 17 41.37 5.23 9.89
C THR A 17 39.95 5.56 10.31
N LEU A 18 39.11 5.87 9.32
CA LEU A 18 37.66 5.92 9.46
C LEU A 18 37.16 4.47 9.63
N ALA A 19 37.48 3.87 10.77
CA ALA A 19 36.86 2.64 11.20
C ALA A 19 35.49 3.04 11.76
N CYS A 20 34.46 2.93 10.93
CA CYS A 20 33.12 2.68 11.41
C CYS A 20 33.16 1.36 12.19
N THR A 21 33.50 1.44 13.48
CA THR A 21 33.11 0.42 14.45
C THR A 21 31.60 0.48 14.55
N SER A 22 30.93 -0.23 13.67
CA SER A 22 29.64 -0.84 13.96
C SER A 22 29.87 -1.83 15.11
N VAL A 23 29.97 -1.29 16.32
CA VAL A 23 29.77 -2.07 17.53
C VAL A 23 28.33 -2.51 17.44
N PHE A 24 28.13 -3.73 16.94
CA PHE A 24 26.89 -4.45 17.13
C PHE A 24 26.72 -4.62 18.64
N ASN A 25 26.07 -3.65 19.27
CA ASN A 25 25.50 -3.78 20.61
C ASN A 25 24.34 -4.77 20.50
N TYR A 26 24.69 -6.06 20.43
CA TYR A 26 23.77 -7.11 20.79
C TYR A 26 23.57 -6.98 22.30
N GLY A 27 22.50 -6.27 22.69
CA GLY A 27 21.93 -6.38 24.01
C GLY A 27 21.55 -7.85 24.23
N LEU A 28 22.48 -8.63 24.76
CA LEU A 28 22.19 -9.94 25.31
C LEU A 28 21.33 -9.69 26.53
N ALA A 29 20.01 -9.81 26.37
CA ALA A 29 19.06 -9.96 27.45
C ALA A 29 19.30 -11.32 28.14
N ALA A 30 20.48 -11.48 28.74
CA ALA A 30 20.91 -12.67 29.46
C ALA A 30 20.87 -12.34 30.96
N GLY A 31 19.68 -12.40 31.54
CA GLY A 31 19.49 -12.42 33.01
C GLY A 31 18.58 -11.31 33.54
N ASN A 32 17.30 -11.66 33.77
CA ASN A 32 16.37 -11.04 34.71
C ASN A 32 16.34 -9.49 34.79
N GLY A 33 16.08 -8.79 33.69
CA GLY A 33 15.78 -7.36 33.75
C GLY A 33 15.87 -6.63 32.41
N TYR A 34 15.48 -5.36 32.43
CA TYR A 34 15.65 -4.41 31.33
C TYR A 34 16.93 -3.60 31.59
N THR A 35 18.09 -4.24 31.52
CA THR A 35 19.39 -3.61 31.82
C THR A 35 20.23 -3.45 30.56
N TYR A 36 20.72 -2.24 30.32
CA TYR A 36 21.46 -1.84 29.11
C TYR A 36 22.71 -1.07 29.48
N ARG A 37 23.81 -1.30 28.75
CA ARG A 37 25.08 -0.59 28.92
C ARG A 37 25.31 0.35 27.75
N VAL A 38 25.59 1.60 28.05
CA VAL A 38 25.76 2.66 27.05
C VAL A 38 27.02 3.48 27.31
N PRO A 39 27.63 4.08 26.28
CA PRO A 39 28.70 5.04 26.46
C PRO A 39 28.29 6.18 27.40
N PHE A 40 29.18 6.59 28.29
CA PHE A 40 28.95 7.69 29.22
C PHE A 40 30.07 8.73 29.11
N ASP A 41 29.70 9.94 28.70
CA ASP A 41 30.59 11.09 28.55
C ASP A 41 30.39 12.15 29.64
N GLY A 42 29.58 11.84 30.66
CA GLY A 42 29.20 12.75 31.74
C GLY A 42 27.78 13.31 31.61
N ASP A 43 27.10 13.09 30.49
CA ASP A 43 25.71 13.50 30.27
C ASP A 43 24.74 12.33 30.55
N PHE A 44 24.06 12.38 31.70
CA PHE A 44 23.07 11.38 32.08
C PHE A 44 21.84 11.38 31.18
N ASP A 45 21.35 12.54 30.74
CA ASP A 45 20.13 12.63 29.93
C ASP A 45 20.35 11.94 28.58
N SER A 46 21.51 12.18 27.97
CA SER A 46 21.94 11.54 26.73
C SER A 46 22.06 10.02 26.90
N ALA A 47 22.77 9.56 27.94
CA ALA A 47 22.98 8.15 28.21
C ALA A 47 21.66 7.42 28.56
N HIS A 48 20.77 8.04 29.34
CA HIS A 48 19.46 7.49 29.67
C HIS A 48 18.58 7.35 28.43
N SER A 49 18.56 8.36 27.58
CA SER A 49 17.85 8.31 26.29
C SER A 49 18.38 7.17 25.41
N GLU A 50 19.70 7.01 25.31
CA GLU A 50 20.31 5.92 24.54
C GLU A 50 19.95 4.53 25.11
N ALA A 51 20.04 4.36 26.43
CA ALA A 51 19.67 3.11 27.08
C ALA A 51 18.18 2.80 26.89
N PHE A 52 17.33 3.82 26.93
CA PHE A 52 15.91 3.69 26.67
C PHE A 52 15.66 3.28 25.21
N ASN A 53 16.34 3.90 24.25
CA ASN A 53 16.24 3.54 22.84
C ASN A 53 16.64 2.09 22.60
N GLN A 54 17.70 1.61 23.25
CA GLN A 54 18.11 0.20 23.19
C GLN A 54 17.05 -0.72 23.79
N MET A 55 16.43 -0.34 24.93
CA MET A 55 15.33 -1.10 25.52
C MET A 55 14.13 -1.20 24.59
N ILE A 56 13.67 -0.08 24.03
CA ILE A 56 12.57 -0.06 23.09
C ILE A 56 12.90 -0.89 21.85
N SER A 57 14.12 -0.78 21.33
CA SER A 57 14.57 -1.55 20.17
C SER A 57 14.60 -3.05 20.46
N ALA A 58 15.06 -3.48 21.64
CA ALA A 58 15.09 -4.88 22.04
C ALA A 58 13.68 -5.48 22.24
N LEU A 59 12.76 -4.70 22.83
CA LEU A 59 11.38 -5.12 23.08
C LEU A 59 10.52 -5.14 21.81
N SER A 60 10.64 -4.10 20.99
CA SER A 60 9.83 -3.91 19.78
C SER A 60 10.45 -4.56 18.55
N ASN A 61 11.72 -4.96 18.62
CA ASN A 61 12.50 -5.34 17.45
C ASN A 61 12.41 -4.29 16.32
N GLY A 62 12.30 -3.01 16.67
CA GLY A 62 12.14 -1.89 15.72
C GLY A 62 10.69 -1.61 15.29
N SER A 63 9.67 -2.30 15.84
CA SER A 63 8.26 -1.99 15.56
C SER A 63 7.76 -0.72 16.25
N THR A 64 8.54 -0.12 17.13
CA THR A 64 8.21 1.11 17.84
C THR A 64 9.37 2.08 17.77
N ASP A 65 9.12 3.28 17.26
CA ASP A 65 10.08 4.39 17.27
C ASP A 65 10.22 4.92 18.71
N PRO A 66 11.42 4.80 19.33
CA PRO A 66 11.64 5.30 20.68
C PRO A 66 11.35 6.79 20.83
N SER A 67 11.63 7.59 19.80
CA SER A 67 11.48 9.05 19.82
C SER A 67 10.01 9.49 19.84
N ALA A 68 9.09 8.63 19.38
CA ALA A 68 7.66 8.87 19.44
C ALA A 68 7.07 8.66 20.85
N ILE A 69 7.79 7.99 21.75
CA ILE A 69 7.32 7.69 23.10
C ILE A 69 7.57 8.88 24.02
N LYS A 70 6.50 9.62 24.33
CA LYS A 70 6.54 10.70 25.33
C LYS A 70 6.50 10.10 26.75
N VAL A 71 7.68 9.88 27.33
CA VAL A 71 7.88 9.45 28.72
C VAL A 71 9.06 10.19 29.34
N ASN A 72 8.99 10.48 30.63
CA ASN A 72 10.15 10.90 31.39
C ASN A 72 11.02 9.66 31.66
N VAL A 73 12.13 9.52 30.94
CA VAL A 73 12.99 8.32 31.00
C VAL A 73 13.51 8.09 32.42
N ASP A 74 13.90 9.14 33.15
CA ASP A 74 14.41 9.01 34.52
C ASP A 74 13.38 8.38 35.48
N SER A 75 12.10 8.63 35.23
CA SER A 75 11.02 8.10 36.09
C SER A 75 10.80 6.59 35.97
N ILE A 76 11.37 5.95 34.95
CA ILE A 76 11.25 4.51 34.72
C ILE A 76 12.57 3.75 34.98
N ILE A 77 13.65 4.45 35.30
CA ILE A 77 14.93 3.86 35.73
C ILE A 77 14.78 3.37 37.18
N SER A 78 15.23 2.15 37.44
CA SER A 78 15.21 1.52 38.77
C SER A 78 16.58 1.51 39.44
N ASN A 79 17.65 1.45 38.64
CA ASN A 79 19.03 1.51 39.10
C ASN A 79 19.92 2.01 37.96
N GLU A 80 20.98 2.73 38.29
CA GLU A 80 22.01 3.16 37.36
C GLU A 80 23.38 3.03 38.03
N THR A 81 24.40 2.61 37.30
CA THR A 81 25.76 2.45 37.84
C THR A 81 26.78 2.68 36.74
N ILE A 82 27.79 3.52 37.01
CA ILE A 82 28.95 3.68 36.13
C ILE A 82 29.88 2.49 36.37
N THR A 83 30.18 1.74 35.33
CA THR A 83 31.03 0.55 35.39
C THR A 83 32.52 0.91 35.31
N ASP A 84 33.40 -0.01 35.68
CA ASP A 84 34.86 0.21 35.71
C ASP A 84 35.46 0.55 34.33
N ASP A 85 34.78 0.17 33.25
CA ASP A 85 35.13 0.48 31.86
C ASP A 85 34.59 1.84 31.38
N GLY A 86 33.97 2.63 32.27
CA GLY A 86 33.47 3.97 31.99
C GLY A 86 32.16 4.01 31.21
N LEU A 87 31.42 2.91 31.14
CA LEU A 87 30.06 2.86 30.59
C LEU A 87 29.02 3.14 31.69
N LEU A 88 27.82 3.59 31.30
CA LEU A 88 26.67 3.66 32.19
C LEU A 88 25.82 2.41 32.00
N GLU A 89 25.64 1.64 33.07
CA GLU A 89 24.68 0.54 33.13
C GLU A 89 23.36 1.06 33.71
N VAL A 90 22.30 1.06 32.90
CA VAL A 90 20.97 1.54 33.26
C VAL A 90 20.00 0.37 33.32
N SER A 91 19.30 0.21 34.45
CA SER A 91 18.28 -0.82 34.65
C SER A 91 16.89 -0.21 34.77
N PHE A 92 15.98 -0.55 33.87
CA PHE A 92 14.60 -0.07 33.91
C PHE A 92 13.70 -0.92 34.83
N SER A 93 12.77 -0.25 35.50
CA SER A 93 11.78 -0.90 36.37
C SER A 93 10.84 -1.81 35.57
N ASP A 94 10.78 -3.10 35.93
CA ASP A 94 9.92 -4.08 35.23
C ASP A 94 8.44 -3.67 35.22
N SER A 95 7.94 -3.12 36.34
CA SER A 95 6.55 -2.66 36.42
C SER A 95 6.30 -1.45 35.52
N ALA A 96 7.24 -0.51 35.43
CA ALA A 96 7.12 0.65 34.55
C ALA A 96 7.15 0.24 33.07
N VAL A 97 8.07 -0.64 32.69
CA VAL A 97 8.16 -1.15 31.32
C VAL A 97 6.91 -1.95 30.94
N ARG A 98 6.42 -2.82 31.83
CA ARG A 98 5.14 -3.52 31.62
C ARG A 98 3.98 -2.56 31.47
N ASN A 99 3.95 -1.46 32.24
CA ASN A 99 2.91 -0.44 32.07
C ASN A 99 3.01 0.26 30.72
N LEU A 100 4.20 0.52 30.20
CA LEU A 100 4.38 1.09 28.85
C LEU A 100 3.91 0.10 27.76
N ILE A 101 4.17 -1.19 27.94
CA ILE A 101 3.68 -2.24 27.03
C ILE A 101 2.16 -2.37 27.11
N SER A 102 1.60 -2.48 28.32
CA SER A 102 0.16 -2.68 28.53
C SER A 102 -0.68 -1.46 28.16
N SER A 103 -0.10 -0.25 28.23
CA SER A 103 -0.74 0.98 27.75
C SER A 103 -0.62 1.17 26.23
N GLY A 104 0.01 0.23 25.51
CA GLY A 104 0.18 0.29 24.06
C GLY A 104 1.21 1.30 23.58
N LYS A 105 1.98 1.94 24.48
CA LYS A 105 3.06 2.85 24.11
C LYS A 105 4.26 2.13 23.49
N ILE A 106 4.49 0.88 23.91
CA ILE A 106 5.49 -0.01 23.33
C ILE A 106 4.77 -1.19 22.71
N THR A 107 4.93 -1.38 21.40
CA THR A 107 4.48 -2.60 20.75
C THR A 107 5.59 -3.64 20.86
N VAL A 108 5.31 -4.76 21.52
CA VAL A 108 6.26 -5.88 21.62
C VAL A 108 6.11 -6.76 20.38
N TRP A 109 7.20 -6.93 19.63
CA TRP A 109 7.24 -7.83 18.50
C TRP A 109 7.69 -9.22 18.94
N SER A 110 6.81 -10.21 18.78
CA SER A 110 7.09 -11.61 19.10
C SER A 110 7.22 -12.50 17.87
N GLY A 111 7.18 -11.92 16.67
CA GLY A 111 7.11 -12.65 15.41
C GLY A 111 5.68 -13.00 15.01
N LEU A 112 5.57 -13.86 13.99
CA LEU A 112 4.30 -14.44 13.56
C LEU A 112 4.17 -15.87 14.05
N LYS A 113 3.05 -16.18 14.68
CA LYS A 113 2.72 -17.56 15.11
C LYS A 113 2.52 -18.47 13.90
N GLU A 114 1.87 -17.95 12.88
CA GLU A 114 1.60 -18.64 11.63
C GLU A 114 2.62 -18.26 10.56
N PRO A 115 2.93 -19.14 9.59
CA PRO A 115 3.88 -18.80 8.54
C PRO A 115 3.36 -17.65 7.68
N LEU A 116 4.29 -16.81 7.22
CA LEU A 116 4.02 -15.76 6.24
C LEU A 116 4.13 -16.37 4.84
N LEU A 117 3.02 -16.48 4.12
CA LEU A 117 3.06 -16.95 2.73
C LEU A 117 3.41 -15.80 1.80
N VAL A 118 4.43 -15.96 0.95
CA VAL A 118 4.87 -14.94 0.00
C VAL A 118 4.64 -15.42 -1.42
N TRP A 119 3.65 -14.84 -2.09
CA TRP A 119 3.48 -14.92 -3.55
C TRP A 119 4.40 -13.88 -4.18
N LEU A 120 5.59 -14.32 -4.57
CA LEU A 120 6.60 -13.47 -5.19
C LEU A 120 6.57 -13.67 -6.71
N THR A 121 6.35 -12.61 -7.46
CA THR A 121 6.57 -12.58 -8.91
C THR A 121 7.92 -11.95 -9.19
N ARG A 122 8.67 -12.53 -10.13
CA ARG A 122 9.95 -11.99 -10.61
C ARG A 122 10.02 -12.04 -12.12
N GLY A 123 10.68 -11.05 -12.72
CA GLY A 123 10.87 -10.91 -14.17
C GLY A 123 10.67 -9.47 -14.62
N THR A 124 11.21 -9.13 -15.78
CA THR A 124 10.95 -7.85 -16.46
C THR A 124 9.71 -8.00 -17.32
N MET A 125 8.68 -7.17 -17.10
CA MET A 125 7.59 -7.01 -18.09
C MET A 125 8.23 -6.54 -19.40
N VAL A 126 8.18 -7.39 -20.41
CA VAL A 126 8.63 -7.01 -21.73
C VAL A 126 7.51 -6.23 -22.38
N ASP A 127 7.66 -4.91 -22.49
CA ASP A 127 6.98 -4.18 -23.55
C ASP A 127 7.55 -4.73 -24.87
N TYR A 128 6.67 -5.37 -25.65
CA TYR A 128 6.96 -5.78 -27.01
C TYR A 128 7.23 -4.52 -27.84
N VAL A 129 8.51 -4.20 -28.03
CA VAL A 129 8.94 -3.30 -29.09
C VAL A 129 9.47 -4.20 -30.20
N ASP A 130 8.64 -4.41 -31.21
CA ASP A 130 9.04 -5.05 -32.45
C ASP A 130 10.21 -4.28 -33.07
N GLY A 131 11.34 -4.95 -33.29
CA GLY A 131 12.41 -4.37 -34.11
C GLY A 131 13.81 -4.72 -33.66
N GLU A 132 14.27 -5.89 -34.12
CA GLU A 132 15.66 -6.19 -34.46
C GLU A 132 16.77 -5.96 -33.41
N GLY A 133 17.22 -7.09 -32.84
CA GLY A 133 18.66 -7.28 -32.64
C GLY A 133 19.22 -6.89 -31.27
N ALA A 134 18.72 -7.48 -30.19
CA ALA A 134 19.53 -7.74 -29.01
C ALA A 134 19.03 -9.01 -28.30
N VAL A 135 19.92 -9.99 -28.12
CA VAL A 135 19.67 -11.13 -27.23
C VAL A 135 19.82 -10.59 -25.81
N ASP A 136 18.77 -9.98 -25.31
CA ASP A 136 18.61 -9.61 -23.90
C ASP A 136 17.83 -10.76 -23.26
N THR A 137 18.39 -11.46 -22.27
CA THR A 137 17.74 -12.58 -21.59
C THR A 137 16.60 -12.08 -20.71
N LYS A 138 15.53 -11.64 -21.36
CA LYS A 138 14.25 -11.26 -20.79
C LYS A 138 13.67 -12.49 -20.11
N THR A 139 13.75 -12.49 -18.78
CA THR A 139 13.13 -13.55 -17.99
C THR A 139 11.64 -13.25 -17.94
N GLU A 140 10.82 -14.12 -18.53
CA GLU A 140 9.36 -14.03 -18.43
C GLU A 140 8.94 -13.91 -16.96
N ALA A 141 7.95 -13.06 -16.70
CA ALA A 141 7.40 -12.92 -15.37
C ALA A 141 6.88 -14.29 -14.89
N ARG A 142 7.27 -14.69 -13.69
CA ARG A 142 6.84 -15.95 -13.08
C ARG A 142 6.72 -15.85 -11.58
N ILE A 143 5.83 -16.67 -11.01
CA ILE A 143 5.70 -16.83 -9.57
C ILE A 143 6.86 -17.72 -9.07
N VAL A 144 7.52 -17.29 -8.00
CA VAL A 144 8.57 -18.03 -7.29
C VAL A 144 7.94 -19.12 -6.47
N VAL A 145 8.40 -20.35 -6.66
CA VAL A 145 7.81 -21.53 -6.01
C VAL A 145 8.74 -22.08 -4.94
N SER A 146 8.17 -22.85 -4.00
CA SER A 146 8.91 -23.53 -2.96
C SER A 146 9.96 -24.47 -3.55
N GLY A 147 11.21 -24.30 -3.12
CA GLY A 147 12.37 -25.02 -3.64
C GLY A 147 13.23 -24.20 -4.60
N GLU A 148 12.69 -23.13 -5.19
CA GLU A 148 13.52 -22.17 -5.90
C GLU A 148 14.24 -21.27 -4.90
N ARG A 149 15.57 -21.22 -5.02
CA ARG A 149 16.47 -20.48 -4.12
C ARG A 149 17.33 -19.54 -4.96
N ASP A 150 17.27 -18.26 -4.66
CA ASP A 150 18.19 -17.26 -5.14
C ASP A 150 18.65 -16.36 -3.98
N GLY A 151 19.60 -15.46 -4.25
CA GLY A 151 20.14 -14.59 -3.22
C GLY A 151 19.10 -13.70 -2.52
N PHE A 152 18.03 -13.31 -3.23
CA PHE A 152 16.97 -12.50 -2.64
C PHE A 152 16.04 -13.35 -1.76
N VAL A 153 15.57 -14.49 -2.26
CA VAL A 153 14.73 -15.44 -1.52
C VAL A 153 15.44 -15.95 -0.27
N ASP A 154 16.74 -16.22 -0.36
CA ASP A 154 17.52 -16.63 0.80
C ASP A 154 17.69 -15.51 1.81
N ALA A 155 17.93 -14.27 1.37
CA ALA A 155 17.95 -13.11 2.25
C ALA A 155 16.60 -12.90 2.95
N LEU A 156 15.49 -13.01 2.20
CA LEU A 156 14.12 -12.88 2.72
C LEU A 156 13.84 -13.91 3.81
N ILE A 157 14.17 -15.18 3.57
CA ILE A 157 13.92 -16.27 4.52
C ILE A 157 14.87 -16.18 5.72
N ALA A 158 16.15 -15.85 5.49
CA ALA A 158 17.13 -15.68 6.56
C ALA A 158 16.75 -14.54 7.50
N ARG A 159 16.38 -13.37 6.95
CA ARG A 159 15.90 -12.24 7.76
C ARG A 159 14.62 -12.59 8.50
N GLY A 160 13.69 -13.29 7.85
CA GLY A 160 12.46 -13.77 8.51
C GLY A 160 12.75 -14.54 9.79
N ARG A 161 13.73 -15.46 9.77
CA ARG A 161 14.12 -16.20 10.99
C ARG A 161 14.63 -15.29 12.10
N LEU A 162 15.41 -14.26 11.79
CA LEU A 162 15.88 -13.26 12.77
C LEU A 162 14.70 -12.48 13.36
N GLU A 163 13.69 -12.19 12.53
CA GLU A 163 12.47 -11.50 12.91
C GLU A 163 11.40 -12.42 13.51
N LYS A 164 11.72 -13.70 13.74
CA LYS A 164 10.77 -14.74 14.22
C LYS A 164 9.54 -14.89 13.32
N VAL A 165 9.73 -14.71 12.02
CA VAL A 165 8.73 -14.91 10.96
C VAL A 165 9.15 -16.08 10.09
N ASN A 166 8.31 -17.12 10.03
CA ASN A 166 8.54 -18.24 9.11
C ASN A 166 7.97 -17.90 7.73
N ALA A 167 8.78 -17.24 6.89
CA ALA A 167 8.41 -16.98 5.50
C ALA A 167 8.47 -18.25 4.64
N ILE A 168 7.40 -18.53 3.92
CA ILE A 168 7.26 -19.66 3.01
C ILE A 168 6.79 -19.18 1.63
N LEU A 169 7.11 -19.96 0.59
CA LEU A 169 6.67 -19.74 -0.78
C LEU A 169 5.60 -20.79 -1.16
N PRO A 170 4.69 -20.50 -2.11
CA PRO A 170 3.69 -21.46 -2.55
C PRO A 170 4.36 -22.67 -3.22
N LEU A 171 3.73 -23.84 -3.16
CA LEU A 171 4.19 -24.99 -3.95
C LEU A 171 3.93 -24.77 -5.45
N ASN A 172 2.92 -23.95 -5.77
CA ASN A 172 2.45 -23.67 -7.12
C ASN A 172 2.04 -24.97 -7.83
N ASP A 173 1.22 -25.76 -7.15
CA ASP A 173 0.60 -26.94 -7.74
C ASP A 173 -0.60 -26.56 -8.63
N LEU A 174 -1.28 -27.55 -9.19
CA LEU A 174 -2.37 -27.31 -10.15
C LEU A 174 -3.47 -26.43 -9.56
N ASP A 175 -3.81 -26.63 -8.28
CA ASP A 175 -4.83 -25.83 -7.59
C ASP A 175 -4.39 -24.37 -7.47
N ASP A 176 -3.13 -24.13 -7.12
CA ASP A 176 -2.56 -22.78 -7.03
C ASP A 176 -2.54 -22.08 -8.39
N MET A 177 -2.11 -22.79 -9.45
CA MET A 177 -2.02 -22.27 -10.82
C MET A 177 -3.39 -21.90 -11.40
N GLU A 178 -4.45 -22.61 -11.01
CA GLU A 178 -5.83 -22.28 -11.40
C GLU A 178 -6.40 -21.13 -10.55
N ALA A 179 -5.96 -21.00 -9.30
CA ALA A 179 -6.48 -20.01 -8.37
C ALA A 179 -5.84 -18.62 -8.53
N VAL A 180 -4.53 -18.55 -8.78
CA VAL A 180 -3.74 -17.32 -8.75
C VAL A 180 -2.90 -17.20 -10.01
N THR A 181 -3.14 -16.12 -10.77
CA THR A 181 -2.30 -15.77 -11.92
C THR A 181 -1.19 -14.79 -11.54
N ILE A 182 -0.19 -14.63 -12.41
CA ILE A 182 0.83 -13.58 -12.25
C ILE A 182 0.19 -12.19 -12.13
N SER A 183 -0.85 -11.91 -12.91
CA SER A 183 -1.56 -10.62 -12.86
C SER A 183 -2.26 -10.40 -11.51
N ASP A 184 -2.78 -11.46 -10.89
CA ASP A 184 -3.39 -11.38 -9.56
C ASP A 184 -2.35 -11.03 -8.50
N VAL A 185 -1.16 -11.63 -8.57
CA VAL A 185 -0.05 -11.29 -7.67
C VAL A 185 0.40 -9.85 -7.88
N MET A 186 0.55 -9.41 -9.12
CA MET A 186 1.03 -8.06 -9.45
C MET A 186 0.03 -6.95 -9.08
N SER A 187 -1.27 -7.20 -9.26
CA SER A 187 -2.33 -6.26 -8.84
C SER A 187 -2.64 -6.33 -7.34
N GLY A 188 -2.07 -7.30 -6.63
CA GLY A 188 -2.40 -7.56 -5.23
C GLY A 188 -3.88 -7.88 -5.03
N ASN A 189 -4.43 -8.76 -5.88
CA ASN A 189 -5.81 -9.22 -5.83
C ASN A 189 -6.08 -10.02 -4.55
N ALA A 190 -6.55 -9.33 -3.51
CA ALA A 190 -6.66 -9.88 -2.16
C ALA A 190 -7.61 -11.08 -2.08
N ASP A 191 -8.71 -11.09 -2.83
CA ASP A 191 -9.67 -12.18 -2.86
C ASP A 191 -9.08 -13.48 -3.40
N LYS A 192 -8.34 -13.40 -4.51
CA LYS A 192 -7.71 -14.57 -5.13
C LYS A 192 -6.55 -15.07 -4.28
N ILE A 193 -5.69 -14.15 -3.84
CA ILE A 193 -4.51 -14.46 -3.05
C ILE A 193 -4.91 -15.07 -1.71
N SER A 194 -5.86 -14.50 -0.97
CA SER A 194 -6.30 -15.05 0.32
C SER A 194 -6.90 -16.46 0.17
N LYS A 195 -7.78 -16.69 -0.81
CA LYS A 195 -8.38 -18.00 -1.08
C LYS A 195 -7.34 -19.08 -1.36
N ALA A 196 -6.35 -18.80 -2.19
CA ALA A 196 -5.26 -19.75 -2.45
C ALA A 196 -4.33 -19.91 -1.24
N SER A 197 -4.07 -18.82 -0.51
CA SER A 197 -3.19 -18.81 0.66
C SER A 197 -3.73 -19.62 1.84
N ALA A 198 -5.05 -19.76 1.96
CA ALA A 198 -5.71 -20.48 3.05
C ALA A 198 -5.27 -21.95 3.20
N LYS A 199 -4.70 -22.55 2.14
CA LYS A 199 -4.10 -23.89 2.17
C LYS A 199 -2.79 -23.95 2.96
N TYR A 200 -2.08 -22.83 3.08
CA TYR A 200 -0.73 -22.73 3.64
C TYR A 200 -0.69 -22.08 5.01
N THR A 201 -1.54 -21.08 5.23
CA THR A 201 -1.56 -20.26 6.44
C THR A 201 -2.96 -19.70 6.66
N GLY A 202 -3.38 -19.52 7.92
CA GLY A 202 -4.55 -18.73 8.29
C GLY A 202 -4.19 -17.29 8.68
N GLY A 203 -2.90 -16.94 8.65
CA GLY A 203 -2.36 -15.67 9.08
C GLY A 203 -2.26 -14.68 7.93
N ILE A 204 -1.02 -14.26 7.63
CA ILE A 204 -0.75 -13.23 6.63
C ILE A 204 -0.19 -13.86 5.35
N SER A 205 -0.67 -13.36 4.22
CA SER A 205 -0.09 -13.61 2.91
C SER A 205 0.41 -12.31 2.29
N VAL A 206 1.33 -12.43 1.34
CA VAL A 206 1.93 -11.30 0.64
C VAL A 206 1.81 -11.54 -0.84
N ALA A 207 1.25 -10.59 -1.58
CA ALA A 207 1.36 -10.53 -3.03
C ALA A 207 2.47 -9.52 -3.38
N SER A 208 3.50 -9.95 -4.11
CA SER A 208 4.69 -9.12 -4.32
C SER A 208 5.29 -9.27 -5.71
N LEU A 209 5.88 -8.18 -6.20
CA LEU A 209 6.58 -8.08 -7.46
C LEU A 209 8.00 -7.57 -7.19
N LEU A 210 9.00 -8.36 -7.59
CA LEU A 210 10.40 -7.99 -7.54
C LEU A 210 10.89 -7.65 -8.95
N THR A 211 11.29 -6.39 -9.14
CA THR A 211 11.96 -5.91 -10.35
C THR A 211 13.40 -5.49 -10.02
N GLY A 212 14.24 -5.42 -11.05
CA GLY A 212 15.62 -4.97 -10.91
C GLY A 212 15.94 -3.95 -12.00
N ASN A 213 16.55 -2.83 -11.61
CA ASN A 213 17.02 -1.80 -12.54
C ASN A 213 18.38 -1.26 -12.06
N ASN A 214 19.38 -1.25 -12.94
CA ASN A 214 20.71 -0.68 -12.66
C ASN A 214 21.37 -1.18 -11.36
N GLY A 215 21.22 -2.47 -11.06
CA GLY A 215 21.79 -3.08 -9.85
C GLY A 215 21.05 -2.78 -8.55
N LYS A 216 19.92 -2.05 -8.61
CA LYS A 216 18.98 -1.89 -7.50
C LYS A 216 17.78 -2.80 -7.72
N LEU A 217 17.31 -3.39 -6.63
CA LEU A 217 16.05 -4.13 -6.58
C LEU A 217 14.94 -3.19 -6.12
N GLN A 218 13.75 -3.42 -6.66
CA GLN A 218 12.51 -2.79 -6.22
C GLN A 218 11.50 -3.91 -5.94
N LEU A 219 11.00 -3.96 -4.71
CA LEU A 219 9.94 -4.88 -4.30
C LEU A 219 8.68 -4.09 -3.99
N THR A 220 7.66 -4.24 -4.82
CA THR A 220 6.29 -3.78 -4.52
C THR A 220 5.54 -4.94 -3.89
N TYR A 221 4.85 -4.71 -2.76
CA TYR A 221 4.19 -5.78 -2.04
C TYR A 221 2.92 -5.32 -1.33
N HIS A 222 1.99 -6.27 -1.15
CA HIS A 222 0.69 -6.10 -0.51
C HIS A 222 0.52 -7.16 0.58
N PHE A 223 0.40 -6.74 1.84
CA PHE A 223 0.04 -7.63 2.95
C PHE A 223 -1.47 -7.87 2.95
N ILE A 224 -1.87 -9.14 3.03
CA ILE A 224 -3.27 -9.57 2.97
C ILE A 224 -3.53 -10.50 4.16
N ASP A 225 -4.57 -10.18 4.92
CA ASP A 225 -5.09 -11.05 5.97
C ASP A 225 -5.85 -12.20 5.31
N VAL A 226 -5.38 -13.44 5.51
CA VAL A 226 -5.94 -14.60 4.82
C VAL A 226 -7.33 -14.96 5.34
N ALA A 227 -7.59 -14.74 6.63
CA ALA A 227 -8.86 -15.09 7.25
C ALA A 227 -10.01 -14.17 6.78
N THR A 228 -9.71 -12.88 6.60
CA THR A 228 -10.70 -11.88 6.18
C THR A 228 -10.69 -11.59 4.69
N GLY A 229 -9.62 -11.95 3.98
CA GLY A 229 -9.40 -11.57 2.58
C GLY A 229 -9.05 -10.09 2.38
N GLN A 230 -8.87 -9.33 3.47
CA GLN A 230 -8.64 -7.89 3.38
C GLN A 230 -7.16 -7.56 3.17
N LYS A 231 -6.92 -6.57 2.30
CA LYS A 231 -5.60 -5.94 2.16
C LYS A 231 -5.32 -5.12 3.42
N ILE A 232 -4.21 -5.43 4.09
CA ILE A 232 -3.75 -4.74 5.30
C ILE A 232 -2.97 -3.48 4.93
N PHE A 233 -2.01 -3.62 4.02
CA PHE A 233 -1.07 -2.56 3.67
C PHE A 233 -0.40 -2.86 2.34
N SER A 234 0.09 -1.81 1.66
CA SER A 234 0.86 -1.91 0.42
C SER A 234 2.03 -0.96 0.45
N GLN A 235 3.19 -1.38 -0.06
CA GLN A 235 4.38 -0.53 -0.10
C GLN A 235 5.34 -0.96 -1.20
N THR A 236 6.26 -0.06 -1.53
CA THR A 236 7.42 -0.36 -2.37
C THR A 236 8.71 -0.10 -1.59
N ALA A 237 9.64 -1.06 -1.67
CA ALA A 237 10.98 -0.96 -1.10
C ALA A 237 12.03 -1.00 -2.22
N GLU A 238 13.05 -0.15 -2.14
CA GLU A 238 14.10 -0.04 -3.16
C GLU A 238 15.49 -0.07 -2.55
N GLY A 239 16.45 -0.74 -3.20
CA GLY A 239 17.84 -0.79 -2.76
C GLY A 239 18.56 -2.08 -3.12
N THR A 240 19.56 -2.42 -2.33
CA THR A 240 20.17 -3.76 -2.33
C THR A 240 19.20 -4.81 -1.79
N ALA A 241 19.47 -6.09 -2.02
CA ALA A 241 18.63 -7.17 -1.50
C ALA A 241 18.45 -7.11 0.03
N SER A 242 19.50 -6.77 0.78
CA SER A 242 19.42 -6.64 2.24
C SER A 242 18.53 -5.46 2.64
N GLU A 243 18.72 -4.29 2.04
CA GLU A 243 17.94 -3.08 2.35
C GLU A 243 16.45 -3.29 2.07
N VAL A 244 16.12 -3.89 0.91
CA VAL A 244 14.74 -4.19 0.53
C VAL A 244 14.10 -5.18 1.50
N VAL A 245 14.81 -6.23 1.89
CA VAL A 245 14.30 -7.24 2.84
C VAL A 245 14.16 -6.65 4.25
N ASP A 246 15.11 -5.83 4.71
CA ASP A 246 15.04 -5.15 6.01
C ASP A 246 13.84 -4.20 6.06
N GLN A 247 13.65 -3.39 5.01
CA GLN A 247 12.49 -2.52 4.83
C GLN A 247 11.18 -3.33 4.87
N PHE A 248 11.08 -4.40 4.09
CA PHE A 248 9.90 -5.28 4.04
C PHE A 248 9.50 -5.81 5.42
N TYR A 249 10.45 -6.30 6.22
CA TYR A 249 10.14 -6.81 7.56
C TYR A 249 9.84 -5.70 8.56
N ASN A 250 10.46 -4.53 8.44
CA ASN A 250 10.09 -3.37 9.24
C ASN A 250 8.65 -2.93 8.96
N ASP A 251 8.27 -2.89 7.69
CA ASP A 251 6.91 -2.55 7.26
C ASP A 251 5.89 -3.63 7.69
N LEU A 252 6.26 -4.91 7.68
CA LEU A 252 5.45 -5.98 8.28
C LEU A 252 5.22 -5.75 9.79
N LYS A 253 6.29 -5.41 10.52
CA LYS A 253 6.23 -5.19 11.97
C LYS A 253 5.36 -3.99 12.33
N THR A 254 5.56 -2.87 11.64
CA THR A 254 4.80 -1.63 11.91
C THR A 254 3.34 -1.80 11.55
N SER A 255 3.02 -2.39 10.39
CA SER A 255 1.63 -2.58 9.93
C SER A 255 0.82 -3.53 10.82
N LEU A 256 1.45 -4.55 11.41
CA LEU A 256 0.77 -5.46 12.35
C LEU A 256 0.79 -4.95 13.79
N GLY A 257 1.80 -4.16 14.15
CA GLY A 257 1.95 -3.58 15.48
C GLY A 257 0.90 -2.52 15.81
N THR A 258 0.62 -1.62 14.86
CA THR A 258 -0.34 -0.51 15.02
C THR A 258 -1.79 -0.96 15.16
N LYS A 259 -2.17 -2.10 14.56
CA LYS A 259 -3.53 -2.66 14.68
C LYS A 259 -3.85 -3.15 16.09
N LYS A 260 -2.85 -3.62 16.85
CA LYS A 260 -3.08 -4.21 18.17
C LYS A 260 -3.28 -3.15 19.26
N SER A 261 -2.69 -1.97 19.10
CA SER A 261 -2.80 -0.84 20.02
C SER A 261 -4.08 0.00 19.83
N SER A 262 -4.76 -0.13 18.70
CA SER A 262 -6.05 0.52 18.42
C SER A 262 -7.27 -0.36 18.73
N GLY A 263 -7.06 -1.62 19.14
CA GLY A 263 -8.12 -2.54 19.53
C GLY A 263 -8.61 -2.31 20.96
N THR A 264 -9.73 -1.60 21.09
CA THR A 264 -10.65 -1.79 22.22
C THR A 264 -10.95 -3.29 22.34
N GLU A 265 -10.77 -3.87 23.53
CA GLU A 265 -11.16 -5.26 23.82
C GLU A 265 -12.65 -5.44 23.52
N ILE A 266 -12.98 -5.94 22.33
CA ILE A 266 -14.33 -6.39 22.01
C ILE A 266 -14.42 -7.82 22.55
N SER A 267 -15.00 -7.91 23.74
CA SER A 267 -15.53 -9.15 24.27
C SER A 267 -16.42 -9.83 23.22
N SER A 268 -16.12 -11.09 22.98
CA SER A 268 -16.83 -11.95 22.07
C SER A 268 -18.26 -12.19 22.54
N GLU A 269 -19.23 -11.47 21.98
CA GLU A 269 -20.60 -11.96 21.86
C GLU A 269 -21.13 -11.71 20.44
N ARG A 270 -21.38 -12.84 19.76
CA ARG A 270 -22.14 -13.07 18.53
C ARG A 270 -22.64 -11.84 17.74
N GLY A 271 -22.11 -11.75 16.52
CA GLY A 271 -22.94 -11.67 15.32
C GLY A 271 -23.39 -10.28 14.89
N THR A 272 -22.58 -9.64 14.07
CA THR A 272 -22.94 -9.08 12.76
C THR A 272 -21.65 -8.61 12.11
N GLU A 273 -21.54 -8.82 10.79
CA GLU A 273 -20.43 -8.39 9.94
C GLU A 273 -19.96 -7.00 10.33
N ARG A 274 -18.73 -6.89 10.84
CA ARG A 274 -18.03 -5.61 10.92
C ARG A 274 -16.91 -5.65 9.91
N ASP A 275 -17.17 -4.94 8.83
CA ASP A 275 -16.18 -4.50 7.86
C ASP A 275 -15.24 -3.53 8.59
N VAL A 276 -14.18 -4.07 9.20
CA VAL A 276 -13.12 -3.27 9.81
C VAL A 276 -11.92 -3.34 8.89
N SER A 277 -12.06 -2.76 7.69
CA SER A 277 -10.92 -2.41 6.88
C SER A 277 -10.05 -1.47 7.70
N ALA A 278 -8.82 -1.91 7.99
CA ALA A 278 -7.86 -1.04 8.67
C ALA A 278 -7.49 0.06 7.68
N TYR A 279 -8.09 1.24 7.87
CA TYR A 279 -7.69 2.44 7.16
C TYR A 279 -6.22 2.70 7.47
N LEU A 280 -5.39 2.75 6.43
CA LEU A 280 -4.10 3.40 6.53
C LEU A 280 -4.36 4.88 6.71
N ASP A 281 -3.70 5.50 7.68
CA ASP A 281 -3.76 6.95 7.81
C ASP A 281 -3.13 7.56 6.55
N GLY A 282 -3.96 8.20 5.73
CA GLY A 282 -3.55 8.93 4.55
C GLY A 282 -2.72 10.18 4.88
N TYR A 283 -2.85 11.23 4.08
CA TYR A 283 -2.19 12.49 4.39
C TYR A 283 -2.88 13.19 5.58
N SER A 284 -2.23 13.11 6.74
CA SER A 284 -2.61 13.85 7.95
C SER A 284 -2.17 15.32 7.91
N ASP A 285 -1.07 15.63 7.21
CA ASP A 285 -0.59 16.98 6.92
C ASP A 285 -0.46 17.18 5.42
N THR A 286 -1.20 18.17 4.89
CA THR A 286 -1.25 18.49 3.45
C THR A 286 -0.41 19.72 3.10
N SER A 287 0.20 20.39 4.09
CA SER A 287 0.93 21.65 3.88
C SER A 287 2.14 21.49 2.94
N GLY A 288 2.77 20.31 2.94
CA GLY A 288 3.90 19.97 2.06
C GLY A 288 3.52 19.66 0.61
N LEU A 289 2.24 19.38 0.31
CA LEU A 289 1.81 18.87 -1.00
C LEU A 289 1.65 19.96 -2.07
N LYS A 290 1.72 21.24 -1.71
CA LYS A 290 1.58 22.38 -2.63
C LYS A 290 0.33 22.26 -3.53
N LEU A 291 -0.80 21.89 -2.92
CA LEU A 291 -2.08 21.72 -3.61
C LEU A 291 -2.52 23.03 -4.29
N GLY A 292 -3.30 22.91 -5.36
CA GLY A 292 -3.74 24.03 -6.19
C GLY A 292 -2.86 24.27 -7.42
N MET A 293 -2.89 25.50 -7.94
CA MET A 293 -2.22 25.84 -9.18
C MET A 293 -0.69 25.87 -9.02
N THR A 294 0.01 25.10 -9.85
CA THR A 294 1.48 25.03 -9.87
C THR A 294 2.07 26.07 -10.83
N PRO A 295 3.37 26.42 -10.68
CA PRO A 295 4.06 27.33 -11.61
C PRO A 295 4.06 26.86 -13.07
N ASN A 296 3.92 25.55 -13.29
CA ASN A 296 3.91 24.93 -14.63
C ASN A 296 2.52 24.95 -15.29
N GLY A 297 1.51 25.49 -14.60
CA GLY A 297 0.13 25.56 -15.10
C GLY A 297 -0.71 24.31 -14.87
N ASN A 298 -0.17 23.29 -14.19
CA ASN A 298 -0.94 22.13 -13.72
C ASN A 298 -1.64 22.47 -12.39
N TYR A 299 -2.74 21.79 -12.10
CA TYR A 299 -3.48 21.90 -10.84
C TYR A 299 -3.32 20.62 -10.03
N LEU A 300 -2.76 20.72 -8.82
CA LEU A 300 -2.57 19.59 -7.92
C LEU A 300 -3.78 19.43 -7.00
N VAL A 301 -4.33 18.21 -6.94
CA VAL A 301 -5.44 17.86 -6.06
C VAL A 301 -5.11 16.62 -5.25
N LEU A 302 -5.51 16.62 -3.98
CA LEU A 302 -5.46 15.45 -3.11
C LEU A 302 -6.85 14.83 -3.05
N ILE A 303 -6.96 13.57 -3.45
CA ILE A 303 -8.19 12.80 -3.32
C ILE A 303 -8.01 11.80 -2.20
N LYS A 304 -8.81 11.94 -1.15
CA LYS A 304 -8.75 11.05 0.02
C LYS A 304 -9.59 9.80 -0.19
N ASN A 305 -9.19 8.73 0.51
CA ASN A 305 -9.95 7.48 0.58
C ASN A 305 -10.21 6.83 -0.79
N THR A 306 -9.13 6.62 -1.52
CA THR A 306 -9.03 5.85 -2.77
C THR A 306 -8.30 4.53 -2.48
N PRO A 307 -9.00 3.56 -1.86
CA PRO A 307 -8.36 2.38 -1.24
C PRO A 307 -7.76 1.39 -2.26
N ASP A 308 -8.17 1.46 -3.52
CA ASP A 308 -7.76 0.54 -4.56
C ASP A 308 -7.51 1.24 -5.91
N PHE A 309 -6.81 0.52 -6.79
CA PHE A 309 -6.41 1.03 -8.10
C PHE A 309 -7.60 1.26 -9.05
N ASP A 310 -8.69 0.50 -8.89
CA ASP A 310 -9.87 0.62 -9.73
C ASP A 310 -10.56 1.96 -9.47
N VAL A 311 -10.69 2.36 -8.20
CA VAL A 311 -11.18 3.68 -7.79
C VAL A 311 -10.27 4.79 -8.32
N MET A 312 -8.95 4.62 -8.26
CA MET A 312 -8.00 5.59 -8.83
C MET A 312 -8.19 5.74 -10.34
N MET A 313 -8.35 4.64 -11.06
CA MET A 313 -8.58 4.66 -12.49
C MET A 313 -9.91 5.32 -12.84
N ASP A 314 -10.97 5.04 -12.08
CA ASP A 314 -12.27 5.68 -12.23
C ASP A 314 -12.19 7.20 -12.02
N ILE A 315 -11.50 7.65 -10.97
CA ILE A 315 -11.24 9.07 -10.72
C ILE A 315 -10.50 9.71 -11.89
N LYS A 316 -9.43 9.06 -12.37
CA LYS A 316 -8.68 9.54 -13.54
C LYS A 316 -9.56 9.68 -14.77
N GLN A 317 -10.36 8.65 -15.10
CA GLN A 317 -11.27 8.69 -16.25
C GLN A 317 -12.32 9.78 -16.10
N ASN A 318 -12.80 9.99 -14.88
CA ASN A 318 -13.73 11.06 -14.58
C ASN A 318 -13.10 12.44 -14.79
N PHE A 319 -11.82 12.65 -14.43
CA PHE A 319 -11.14 13.93 -14.71
C PHE A 319 -11.07 14.20 -16.21
N LEU A 320 -10.71 13.19 -16.99
CA LEU A 320 -10.68 13.30 -18.46
C LEU A 320 -12.07 13.62 -19.04
N LYS A 321 -13.12 12.97 -18.54
CA LYS A 321 -14.52 13.25 -18.93
C LYS A 321 -14.98 14.66 -18.55
N ALA A 322 -14.50 15.18 -17.43
CA ALA A 322 -14.79 16.55 -16.98
C ALA A 322 -14.08 17.62 -17.82
N GLY A 323 -13.20 17.24 -18.77
CA GLY A 323 -12.55 18.16 -19.70
C GLY A 323 -11.10 18.51 -19.33
N PHE A 324 -10.51 17.83 -18.34
CA PHE A 324 -9.06 17.90 -18.16
C PHE A 324 -8.36 17.21 -19.33
N LYS A 325 -7.26 17.81 -19.81
CA LYS A 325 -6.44 17.26 -20.89
C LYS A 325 -5.67 16.03 -20.41
N ASP A 326 -5.20 16.08 -19.17
CA ASP A 326 -4.46 14.98 -18.54
C ASP A 326 -4.70 14.93 -17.03
N ALA A 327 -4.53 13.76 -16.45
CA ALA A 327 -4.60 13.47 -15.04
C ALA A 327 -3.55 12.41 -14.68
N GLU A 328 -2.44 12.86 -14.09
CA GLU A 328 -1.30 12.02 -13.71
C GLU A 328 -1.27 11.82 -12.20
N VAL A 329 -1.01 10.59 -11.76
CA VAL A 329 -0.78 10.30 -10.32
C VAL A 329 0.62 10.74 -9.97
N VAL A 330 0.73 11.67 -9.02
CA VAL A 330 2.00 12.20 -8.52
C VAL A 330 2.51 11.39 -7.33
N ASP A 331 1.60 11.08 -6.39
CA ASP A 331 1.94 10.39 -5.16
C ASP A 331 0.73 9.63 -4.60
N VAL A 332 0.98 8.56 -3.83
CA VAL A 332 -0.04 7.71 -3.20
C VAL A 332 0.40 7.36 -1.79
N LYS A 333 -0.44 7.67 -0.79
CA LYS A 333 -0.15 7.37 0.62
C LYS A 333 -1.41 7.00 1.38
N GLY A 334 -1.42 5.79 1.95
CA GLY A 334 -2.49 5.35 2.84
C GLY A 334 -3.90 5.37 2.23
N GLY A 335 -4.00 5.13 0.92
CA GLY A 335 -5.25 5.24 0.19
C GLY A 335 -5.58 6.67 -0.27
N ASP A 336 -4.81 7.69 0.09
CA ASP A 336 -4.95 9.02 -0.51
C ASP A 336 -4.05 9.16 -1.75
N VAL A 337 -4.51 9.88 -2.77
CA VAL A 337 -3.80 10.04 -4.05
C VAL A 337 -3.72 11.50 -4.44
N VAL A 338 -2.53 11.94 -4.84
CA VAL A 338 -2.30 13.27 -5.40
C VAL A 338 -2.31 13.18 -6.92
N TYR A 339 -3.18 13.94 -7.58
CA TYR A 339 -3.22 14.07 -9.04
C TYR A 339 -2.66 15.40 -9.50
N SER A 340 -1.89 15.38 -10.61
CA SER A 340 -1.56 16.55 -11.42
C SER A 340 -2.50 16.62 -12.61
N LEU A 341 -3.34 17.66 -12.63
CA LEU A 341 -4.33 17.87 -13.66
C LEU A 341 -3.83 18.96 -14.63
N SER A 342 -3.88 18.68 -15.94
CA SER A 342 -3.59 19.68 -16.96
C SER A 342 -4.85 20.06 -17.73
N THR A 343 -5.00 21.34 -18.08
CA THR A 343 -6.15 21.83 -18.85
C THR A 343 -5.74 22.26 -20.26
N VAL A 344 -6.71 22.36 -21.16
CA VAL A 344 -6.52 23.04 -22.45
C VAL A 344 -6.32 24.54 -22.18
N ARG A 345 -5.50 25.21 -23.00
CA ARG A 345 -5.20 26.65 -22.85
C ARG A 345 -6.50 27.46 -22.66
N ASN A 346 -6.48 28.37 -21.68
CA ASN A 346 -7.57 29.28 -21.31
C ASN A 346 -8.76 28.65 -20.55
N VAL A 347 -8.69 27.40 -20.13
CA VAL A 347 -9.69 26.81 -19.23
C VAL A 347 -9.21 26.89 -17.78
N ASN A 348 -10.00 27.54 -16.92
CA ASN A 348 -9.69 27.62 -15.49
C ASN A 348 -9.96 26.24 -14.83
N PRO A 349 -8.93 25.55 -14.28
CA PRO A 349 -9.09 24.23 -13.65
C PRO A 349 -10.05 24.25 -12.46
N GLU A 350 -10.12 25.34 -11.70
CA GLU A 350 -11.03 25.44 -10.55
C GLU A 350 -12.49 25.36 -10.98
N LYS A 351 -12.84 25.94 -12.13
CA LYS A 351 -14.20 25.83 -12.68
C LYS A 351 -14.53 24.40 -13.10
N LEU A 352 -13.57 23.68 -13.69
CA LEU A 352 -13.76 22.26 -14.01
C LEU A 352 -13.94 21.41 -12.75
N MET A 353 -13.21 21.73 -11.67
CA MET A 353 -13.37 21.04 -10.39
C MET A 353 -14.77 21.23 -9.80
N THR A 354 -15.39 22.41 -9.94
CA THR A 354 -16.77 22.64 -9.44
C THR A 354 -17.84 21.81 -10.16
N VAL A 355 -17.54 21.34 -11.38
CA VAL A 355 -18.45 20.53 -12.19
C VAL A 355 -18.34 19.05 -11.82
N PHE A 356 -17.25 18.68 -11.14
CA PHE A 356 -16.97 17.33 -10.73
C PHE A 356 -17.80 16.94 -9.50
N GLN A 357 -19.05 16.56 -9.72
CA GLN A 357 -20.01 16.23 -8.65
C GLN A 357 -19.64 14.98 -7.82
N ALA A 358 -18.73 14.14 -8.32
CA ALA A 358 -18.25 12.96 -7.60
C ALA A 358 -17.17 13.26 -6.55
N LEU A 359 -16.75 14.53 -6.44
CA LEU A 359 -15.80 14.99 -5.42
C LEU A 359 -16.49 15.97 -4.49
N GLU A 360 -16.42 15.67 -3.20
CA GLU A 360 -16.85 16.58 -2.15
C GLU A 360 -15.62 17.37 -1.67
N PRO A 361 -15.59 18.70 -1.86
CA PRO A 361 -14.46 19.51 -1.39
C PRO A 361 -14.41 19.50 0.13
N ASP A 362 -13.20 19.45 0.68
CA ASP A 362 -13.00 19.69 2.12
C ASP A 362 -13.21 21.18 2.41
N GLU A 363 -14.21 21.50 3.24
CA GLU A 363 -14.57 22.88 3.60
C GLU A 363 -13.39 23.66 4.24
N TYR A 364 -12.42 22.95 4.82
CA TYR A 364 -11.33 23.54 5.58
C TYR A 364 -9.97 23.47 4.86
N ALA A 365 -9.88 22.76 3.73
CA ALA A 365 -8.61 22.52 3.03
C ALA A 365 -8.75 22.62 1.50
N PRO A 366 -8.45 23.80 0.91
CA PRO A 366 -8.50 23.99 -0.54
C PRO A 366 -7.64 22.97 -1.30
N GLY A 367 -8.21 22.34 -2.34
CA GLY A 367 -7.53 21.33 -3.14
C GLY A 367 -7.56 19.91 -2.57
N VAL A 368 -8.19 19.72 -1.42
CA VAL A 368 -8.49 18.39 -0.84
C VAL A 368 -9.93 18.01 -1.15
N PHE A 369 -10.13 16.79 -1.62
CA PHE A 369 -11.44 16.27 -1.97
C PHE A 369 -11.64 14.85 -1.45
N TYR A 370 -12.89 14.50 -1.17
CA TYR A 370 -13.31 13.13 -0.85
C TYR A 370 -14.03 12.54 -2.06
N PHE A 371 -13.68 11.31 -2.43
CA PHE A 371 -14.36 10.63 -3.52
C PHE A 371 -15.66 9.99 -3.03
N ASN A 372 -16.79 10.42 -3.61
CA ASN A 372 -18.09 9.82 -3.34
C ASN A 372 -18.43 8.78 -4.43
N SER A 373 -18.19 7.51 -4.12
CA SER A 373 -18.43 6.38 -5.03
C SER A 373 -19.91 6.18 -5.42
N ASN A 374 -20.85 6.86 -4.75
CA ASN A 374 -22.27 6.76 -5.05
C ASN A 374 -22.72 7.64 -6.24
N VAL A 375 -21.88 8.56 -6.70
CA VAL A 375 -22.21 9.48 -7.80
C VAL A 375 -21.76 8.89 -9.14
N LYS A 376 -22.69 8.20 -9.83
CA LYS A 376 -22.40 7.51 -11.11
C LYS A 376 -22.54 8.38 -12.36
N ASN A 377 -23.06 9.61 -12.24
CA ASN A 377 -23.35 10.46 -13.40
C ASN A 377 -22.52 11.74 -13.37
N ILE A 378 -21.70 11.95 -14.41
CA ILE A 378 -21.03 13.22 -14.67
C ILE A 378 -21.80 13.92 -15.79
N ILE A 379 -22.16 15.17 -15.55
CA ILE A 379 -22.69 16.06 -16.59
C ILE A 379 -21.50 16.45 -17.48
N VAL A 380 -21.46 15.90 -18.70
CA VAL A 380 -20.48 16.31 -19.72
C VAL A 380 -20.81 17.74 -20.11
N ILE A 381 -19.90 18.68 -19.86
CA ILE A 381 -20.05 20.04 -20.41
C ILE A 381 -19.83 19.92 -21.92
N PRO A 382 -20.82 20.27 -22.76
CA PRO A 382 -20.62 20.29 -24.19
C PRO A 382 -19.54 21.32 -24.53
N ASP A 383 -18.59 20.91 -25.35
CA ASP A 383 -17.52 21.77 -25.86
C ASP A 383 -18.12 22.92 -26.68
N GLU A 384 -18.25 24.09 -26.07
CA GLU A 384 -18.80 25.30 -26.71
C GLU A 384 -17.97 25.73 -27.94
N ASN A 385 -16.72 25.25 -28.08
CA ASN A 385 -15.88 25.55 -29.24
C ASN A 385 -16.12 24.61 -30.43
N LYS A 386 -16.82 23.48 -30.24
CA LYS A 386 -17.16 22.57 -31.34
C LYS A 386 -18.44 22.96 -32.09
N ALA A 387 -19.30 23.80 -31.51
CA ALA A 387 -20.54 24.25 -32.12
C ALA A 387 -20.39 25.40 -33.14
N LYS A 388 -19.17 25.94 -33.33
CA LYS A 388 -18.94 27.12 -34.18
C LYS A 388 -18.17 26.87 -35.49
N SER A 389 -18.00 25.60 -35.89
CA SER A 389 -17.22 25.23 -37.09
C SER A 389 -17.99 24.33 -38.05
N THR A 390 -19.24 24.65 -38.38
CA THR A 390 -19.90 24.14 -39.60
C THR A 390 -20.96 25.13 -40.07
N SER A 391 -20.57 26.13 -40.85
CA SER A 391 -21.46 26.88 -41.78
C SER A 391 -20.68 27.99 -42.48
N SER A 392 -20.17 27.72 -43.69
CA SER A 392 -20.39 28.55 -44.87
C SER A 392 -19.46 28.12 -46.02
N THR A 393 -20.07 27.69 -47.11
CA THR A 393 -19.45 27.58 -48.43
C THR A 393 -20.49 28.08 -49.43
N GLY A 394 -20.16 29.18 -50.11
CA GLY A 394 -20.86 29.73 -51.30
C GLY A 394 -22.19 30.44 -51.00
N GLU A 395 -22.58 31.54 -51.62
CA GLU A 395 -22.08 32.39 -52.71
C GLU A 395 -22.82 33.74 -52.61
N GLY A 396 -22.34 34.77 -53.30
CA GLY A 396 -23.26 35.79 -53.86
C GLY A 396 -23.06 37.24 -53.40
N MET A 397 -22.47 38.02 -54.31
CA MET A 397 -22.42 39.48 -54.35
C MET A 397 -23.79 40.16 -54.11
N GLN A 398 -23.82 41.32 -53.44
CA GLN A 398 -24.13 42.64 -54.05
C GLN A 398 -24.17 43.78 -53.01
N ASN A 399 -24.00 44.98 -53.55
CA ASN A 399 -23.69 46.27 -52.96
C ASN A 399 -24.73 46.90 -52.01
N ALA A 400 -24.22 47.89 -51.26
CA ALA A 400 -24.73 49.26 -51.10
C ALA A 400 -25.19 49.69 -49.69
N ASP A 401 -24.39 50.62 -49.13
CA ASP A 401 -24.74 51.84 -48.39
C ASP A 401 -26.13 51.95 -47.73
N ASN A 402 -26.17 52.08 -46.40
CA ASN A 402 -26.41 53.37 -45.72
C ASN A 402 -26.59 53.20 -44.20
N ASN A 403 -25.73 53.92 -43.48
CA ASN A 403 -26.03 54.95 -42.47
C ASN A 403 -27.17 54.82 -41.43
N THR A 404 -26.84 55.44 -40.28
CA THR A 404 -27.67 56.11 -39.25
C THR A 404 -28.21 55.33 -38.05
N HIS A 405 -27.78 55.82 -36.86
CA HIS A 405 -28.55 56.24 -35.64
C HIS A 405 -29.76 55.41 -35.21
N GLU A 406 -30.17 55.32 -33.94
CA GLU A 406 -29.75 55.69 -32.58
C GLU A 406 -30.92 55.15 -31.72
N GLU A 407 -30.77 55.18 -30.40
CA GLU A 407 -31.83 55.12 -29.38
C GLU A 407 -32.34 53.76 -28.85
N THR A 408 -31.93 53.52 -27.60
CA THR A 408 -32.76 53.46 -26.39
C THR A 408 -33.99 52.54 -26.33
N GLU A 409 -33.96 51.56 -25.43
CA GLU A 409 -34.80 51.49 -24.21
C GLU A 409 -34.96 50.06 -23.66
N SER A 410 -34.56 49.95 -22.39
CA SER A 410 -35.05 49.07 -21.33
C SER A 410 -36.48 48.53 -21.50
N SER A 411 -36.67 47.23 -21.26
CA SER A 411 -37.57 46.78 -20.17
C SER A 411 -37.46 45.29 -19.85
N VAL A 412 -37.51 45.05 -18.56
CA VAL A 412 -37.70 43.79 -17.84
C VAL A 412 -39.12 43.27 -18.09
N ASN A 413 -39.29 41.96 -18.33
CA ASN A 413 -40.25 41.15 -17.57
C ASN A 413 -40.15 39.64 -17.86
N THR A 414 -40.12 38.92 -16.75
CA THR A 414 -40.29 37.49 -16.54
C THR A 414 -41.74 37.07 -16.81
N ALA A 415 -41.96 35.95 -17.50
CA ALA A 415 -43.01 34.96 -17.16
C ALA A 415 -43.00 33.77 -18.13
N THR A 416 -42.69 32.60 -17.56
CA THR A 416 -43.49 31.36 -17.63
C THR A 416 -44.16 31.00 -18.96
N SER A 417 -43.63 29.97 -19.61
CA SER A 417 -44.39 29.15 -20.57
C SER A 417 -44.26 27.68 -20.17
N SER A 418 -45.36 27.16 -19.67
CA SER A 418 -45.69 25.74 -19.60
C SER A 418 -45.87 25.18 -21.00
N ASN A 419 -45.29 24.01 -21.28
CA ASN A 419 -45.81 23.12 -22.31
C ASN A 419 -45.57 21.67 -21.88
N GLU A 420 -46.65 21.03 -21.43
CA GLU A 420 -46.86 19.61 -21.67
C GLU A 420 -47.03 19.41 -23.18
N ASN A 421 -46.40 18.40 -23.74
CA ASN A 421 -47.07 17.57 -24.72
C ASN A 421 -46.45 16.17 -24.80
N THR A 422 -47.34 15.23 -24.51
CA THR A 422 -47.46 13.86 -25.01
C THR A 422 -47.08 13.68 -26.48
N GLU A 423 -46.56 12.49 -26.80
CA GLU A 423 -46.85 11.64 -27.98
C GLU A 423 -45.61 10.78 -28.31
N THR A 424 -45.66 9.57 -28.86
CA THR A 424 -46.65 8.50 -28.97
C THR A 424 -45.84 7.25 -29.31
N VAL A 425 -46.37 6.10 -28.93
CA VAL A 425 -45.92 4.78 -29.37
C VAL A 425 -46.14 4.65 -30.88
N VAL A 426 -45.09 4.28 -31.63
CA VAL A 426 -45.23 3.73 -32.98
C VAL A 426 -44.69 2.31 -32.99
N THR A 427 -45.61 1.39 -33.21
CA THR A 427 -45.44 -0.02 -33.57
C THR A 427 -44.82 -0.17 -34.97
N GLY A 428 -43.85 -1.07 -35.11
CA GLY A 428 -43.38 -1.58 -36.41
C GLY A 428 -43.00 -3.05 -36.28
N GLU A 429 -43.76 -3.92 -36.94
CA GLU A 429 -43.63 -5.38 -36.96
C GLU A 429 -42.54 -5.89 -37.92
N SER A 430 -41.98 -7.05 -37.54
CA SER A 430 -41.41 -8.13 -38.37
C SER A 430 -40.04 -7.83 -39.05
N ASN A 431 -39.03 -8.71 -39.03
CA ASN A 431 -39.06 -10.15 -39.27
C ASN A 431 -37.80 -10.85 -38.69
N GLY A 432 -38.02 -12.08 -38.22
CA GLY A 432 -37.19 -13.25 -38.53
C GLY A 432 -35.83 -13.42 -37.86
N SER A 433 -35.76 -14.25 -36.82
CA SER A 433 -34.94 -15.50 -36.84
C SER A 433 -35.13 -16.30 -35.54
N SER A 434 -35.25 -17.61 -35.72
CA SER A 434 -35.70 -18.65 -34.79
C SER A 434 -34.95 -18.74 -33.46
N PRO A 435 -35.63 -19.01 -32.33
CA PRO A 435 -34.97 -19.48 -31.12
C PRO A 435 -34.90 -21.01 -31.07
N ILE A 436 -33.71 -21.49 -30.71
CA ILE A 436 -33.36 -22.87 -30.39
C ILE A 436 -34.23 -23.36 -29.22
N GLN A 437 -35.00 -24.43 -29.43
CA GLN A 437 -35.72 -25.13 -28.37
C GLN A 437 -34.73 -25.96 -27.54
N LEU A 438 -34.43 -25.52 -26.31
CA LEU A 438 -33.80 -26.37 -25.30
C LEU A 438 -34.88 -27.18 -24.58
N ASN A 439 -34.75 -28.49 -24.69
CA ASN A 439 -35.69 -29.48 -24.20
C ASN A 439 -35.47 -29.69 -22.69
N ASN A 440 -36.40 -29.19 -21.86
CA ASN A 440 -36.46 -29.49 -20.44
C ASN A 440 -36.95 -30.92 -20.23
N ARG A 441 -36.04 -31.85 -19.89
CA ARG A 441 -36.40 -33.19 -19.41
C ARG A 441 -36.11 -33.31 -17.91
N THR A 442 -37.16 -33.02 -17.15
CA THR A 442 -37.36 -33.37 -15.75
C THR A 442 -37.21 -34.88 -15.55
N GLN A 443 -36.20 -35.32 -14.81
CA GLN A 443 -36.24 -36.63 -14.14
C GLN A 443 -36.30 -36.41 -12.62
N ARG A 444 -37.49 -36.69 -12.11
CA ARG A 444 -37.89 -36.71 -10.71
C ARG A 444 -37.44 -38.06 -10.15
N GLY A 445 -36.31 -38.07 -9.45
CA GLY A 445 -35.80 -39.23 -8.71
C GLY A 445 -36.33 -39.26 -7.28
N GLU A 446 -36.88 -40.40 -6.88
CA GLU A 446 -37.62 -40.65 -5.65
C GLU A 446 -36.79 -40.55 -4.36
N ARG A 447 -37.50 -40.20 -3.29
CA ARG A 447 -37.05 -40.19 -1.90
C ARG A 447 -36.74 -41.62 -1.41
N GLY A 448 -35.48 -41.89 -1.10
CA GLY A 448 -35.04 -43.04 -0.31
C GLY A 448 -34.61 -42.64 1.10
N ARG A 449 -35.51 -42.73 2.08
CA ARG A 449 -35.18 -42.74 3.52
C ARG A 449 -34.36 -44.00 3.82
N ARG A 450 -33.12 -43.88 4.31
CA ARG A 450 -32.41 -44.98 4.98
C ARG A 450 -31.96 -44.56 6.38
N LYS A 451 -32.35 -45.39 7.35
CA LYS A 451 -31.92 -45.40 8.74
C LYS A 451 -30.56 -46.11 8.87
N SER A 452 -29.87 -45.73 9.94
CA SER A 452 -28.97 -46.50 10.80
C SER A 452 -27.68 -47.08 10.23
N GLY A 453 -26.57 -46.60 10.80
CA GLY A 453 -25.56 -47.45 11.42
C GLY A 453 -24.52 -48.06 10.49
N ASN A 454 -23.33 -47.48 10.46
CA ASN A 454 -22.09 -48.24 10.55
C ASN A 454 -20.95 -47.34 11.02
N ALA A 455 -20.38 -47.71 12.15
CA ALA A 455 -19.17 -47.13 12.71
C ALA A 455 -18.00 -47.43 11.76
N TYR A 456 -17.22 -46.40 11.43
CA TYR A 456 -15.92 -46.58 10.82
C TYR A 456 -14.98 -47.30 11.80
N PRO A 457 -14.17 -48.26 11.34
CA PRO A 457 -13.16 -48.88 12.18
C PRO A 457 -12.05 -47.86 12.49
N ASP A 458 -11.83 -47.63 13.78
CA ASP A 458 -10.72 -46.85 14.33
C ASP A 458 -9.36 -47.44 13.86
N PRO A 459 -8.56 -46.68 13.08
CA PRO A 459 -7.26 -47.14 12.58
C PRO A 459 -6.21 -47.35 13.69
N ASN A 460 -6.44 -46.87 14.92
CA ASN A 460 -5.45 -46.88 15.99
C ASN A 460 -5.49 -48.12 16.91
N LYS A 461 -6.26 -49.17 16.56
CA LYS A 461 -6.46 -50.32 17.46
C LYS A 461 -5.39 -51.42 17.41
N LYS A 462 -4.25 -51.23 16.73
CA LYS A 462 -3.18 -52.25 16.67
C LYS A 462 -1.77 -51.68 16.68
N TYR A 463 -1.31 -51.13 17.80
CA TYR A 463 0.09 -51.26 18.23
C TYR A 463 0.16 -51.23 19.77
N LYS A 464 -0.02 -52.42 20.38
CA LYS A 464 0.45 -52.71 21.74
C LYS A 464 1.65 -53.63 21.64
N THR A 465 2.83 -53.04 21.70
CA THR A 465 4.11 -53.66 22.11
C THR A 465 4.79 -52.56 22.91
N GLY A 466 4.84 -52.58 24.25
CA GLY A 466 5.29 -53.69 25.06
C GLY A 466 6.81 -53.72 25.01
N GLY A 467 7.46 -52.88 25.83
CA GLY A 467 8.92 -52.80 25.89
C GLY A 467 9.40 -51.68 26.80
N GLY A 468 9.36 -51.92 28.11
CA GLY A 468 10.27 -51.26 29.04
C GLY A 468 11.32 -52.27 29.46
N VAL A 469 12.60 -51.89 29.42
CA VAL A 469 13.68 -52.38 30.30
C VAL A 469 14.80 -51.32 30.30
N LEU A 470 15.15 -50.89 31.53
CA LEU A 470 16.32 -50.14 32.03
C LEU A 470 16.52 -48.68 31.59
#